data_AF-A0A6L7W5K0-F1
#
_entry.id   AF-A0A6L7W5K0-F1
#
_cell.length_a   1.000
_cell.length_b   1.000
_cell.length_c   1.000
_cell.angle_alpha   90.00
_cell.angle_beta   90.00
_cell.angle_gamma   90.00
#
_symmetry.space_group_name_H-M   'P 1'
#
loop_
_entity.id
_entity.type
_entity.pdbx_description
1 polymer ?
#
loop_
_entity_poly.entity_id
_entity_poly.type
_entity_poly.pdbx_seq_one_letter_code
_entity_poly.pdbx_strand_id
1 'polypeptide(L)' 'MARNSQATNGQRVHVISRKDGWAVKKEGNSKASKIYSTKSAAERSASKILKGRDVVIHKRDGSIQKWNRAK' A
#
# COMPACT_ATOMS: atom_id res chain seq x y z
N MET A 1 -6.94 -4.36 17.44
CA MET A 1 -7.40 -4.03 16.07
C MET A 1 -6.23 -3.93 15.11
N ALA A 2 -6.06 -4.88 14.18
CA ALA A 2 -5.25 -4.70 12.97
C ALA A 2 -5.84 -5.64 11.91
N ARG A 3 -6.64 -5.08 10.98
CA ARG A 3 -7.25 -5.85 9.90
C ARG A 3 -6.12 -6.39 9.02
N ASN A 4 -5.91 -7.70 9.12
CA ASN A 4 -4.89 -8.45 8.43
C ASN A 4 -5.35 -8.64 6.97
N SER A 5 -5.14 -7.63 6.13
CA SER A 5 -5.51 -7.69 4.72
C SER A 5 -4.53 -8.57 3.95
N GLN A 6 -4.95 -9.83 3.78
CA GLN A 6 -4.78 -10.73 2.64
C GLN A 6 -3.34 -10.96 2.12
N ALA A 7 -2.87 -12.19 2.36
CA ALA A 7 -1.71 -12.80 1.71
C ALA A 7 -2.17 -13.50 0.42
N THR A 8 -1.91 -12.89 -0.73
CA THR A 8 -2.15 -13.46 -2.06
C THR A 8 -0.98 -13.11 -2.98
N ASN A 9 0.04 -13.98 -2.99
CA ASN A 9 1.28 -13.84 -3.77
C ASN A 9 2.05 -12.52 -3.50
N GLY A 10 3.23 -12.60 -2.87
CA GLY A 10 4.01 -11.48 -2.29
C GLY A 10 4.55 -10.39 -3.23
N GLN A 11 3.84 -10.10 -4.31
CA GLN A 11 4.20 -9.12 -5.33
C GLN A 11 3.42 -7.81 -5.21
N ARG A 12 2.31 -7.73 -4.45
CA ARG A 12 1.56 -6.47 -4.37
C ARG A 12 2.06 -5.51 -3.30
N VAL A 13 1.67 -4.26 -3.41
CA VAL A 13 1.98 -3.20 -2.44
C VAL A 13 0.70 -2.49 -2.04
N HIS A 14 0.47 -2.37 -0.74
CA HIS A 14 -0.68 -1.76 -0.13
C HIS A 14 -0.31 -0.39 0.42
N VAL A 15 -1.02 0.64 -0.01
CA VAL A 15 -0.91 2.00 0.53
C VAL A 15 -2.09 2.23 1.46
N ILE A 16 -1.83 2.14 2.78
CA ILE A 16 -2.85 2.14 3.82
C ILE A 16 -2.81 3.48 4.56
N SER A 17 -3.96 4.10 4.74
CA SER A 17 -4.11 5.30 5.56
C SER A 17 -3.95 4.98 7.06
N ARG A 18 -3.28 5.87 7.79
CA ARG A 18 -3.06 5.80 9.24
C ARG A 18 -3.38 7.15 9.87
N LYS A 19 -3.42 7.19 11.21
CA LYS A 19 -3.66 8.42 11.97
C LYS A 19 -2.65 9.52 11.62
N ASP A 20 -1.38 9.16 11.51
CA ASP A 20 -0.27 10.09 11.27
C ASP A 20 0.22 10.14 9.81
N GLY A 21 -0.55 9.56 8.86
CA GLY A 21 -0.19 9.61 7.45
C GLY A 21 -0.55 8.36 6.66
N TRP A 22 0.37 7.89 5.84
CA TRP A 22 0.21 6.84 4.83
C TRP A 22 1.36 5.85 4.89
N ALA A 23 1.03 4.57 5.10
CA ALA A 23 2.00 3.50 5.15
C ALA A 23 1.99 2.70 3.85
N VAL A 24 3.19 2.49 3.29
CA VAL A 24 3.42 1.61 2.15
C VAL A 24 3.88 0.26 2.69
N LYS A 25 3.04 -0.77 2.53
CA LYS A 25 3.28 -2.14 2.99
C LYS A 25 3.38 -3.06 1.79
N LYS A 26 4.43 -3.89 1.72
CA LYS A 26 4.51 -4.97 0.71
C LYS A 26 3.64 -6.14 1.16
N GLU A 27 2.93 -6.76 0.23
CA GLU A 27 2.13 -7.95 0.48
C GLU A 27 3.04 -9.10 0.94
N GLY A 28 2.64 -9.81 1.99
CA GLY A 28 3.44 -10.83 2.65
C GLY A 28 4.47 -10.31 3.66
N ASN A 29 4.75 -9.00 3.71
CA ASN A 29 5.62 -8.45 4.75
C ASN A 29 4.80 -8.07 6.00
N SER A 30 5.25 -8.47 7.18
CA SER A 30 4.57 -8.12 8.45
C SER A 30 4.67 -6.63 8.78
N LYS A 31 5.69 -5.94 8.27
CA LYS A 31 5.98 -4.53 8.56
C LYS A 31 5.69 -3.62 7.38
N ALA A 32 5.30 -2.38 7.68
CA ALA A 32 5.27 -1.32 6.68
C ALA A 32 6.70 -1.05 6.20
N SER A 33 6.89 -0.97 4.88
CA SER A 33 8.19 -0.72 4.27
C SER A 33 8.62 0.74 4.48
N LYS A 34 7.66 1.66 4.41
CA LYS A 34 7.89 3.08 4.69
C LYS A 34 6.59 3.76 5.10
N ILE A 35 6.70 4.78 5.94
CA ILE A 35 5.59 5.64 6.34
C ILE A 35 5.87 7.03 5.80
N TYR A 36 4.84 7.66 5.26
CA TYR A 36 4.87 9.00 4.70
C TYR A 36 3.77 9.82 5.35
N SER A 37 4.00 11.10 5.59
CA SER A 37 2.97 12.00 6.14
C SER A 37 1.87 12.29 5.12
N THR A 38 2.20 12.27 3.83
CA THR A 38 1.28 12.64 2.74
C THR A 38 0.98 11.47 1.81
N LYS A 39 -0.25 11.46 1.27
CA LYS A 39 -0.71 10.46 0.30
C LYS A 39 0.15 10.47 -0.96
N SER A 40 0.43 11.66 -1.49
CA SER A 40 1.22 11.81 -2.73
C SER A 40 2.61 11.19 -2.60
N ALA A 41 3.28 11.37 -1.44
CA ALA A 41 4.59 10.76 -1.22
C ALA A 41 4.51 9.22 -1.15
N ALA A 42 3.47 8.69 -0.49
CA ALA A 42 3.23 7.26 -0.44
C ALA A 42 2.89 6.68 -1.83
N GLU A 43 2.08 7.37 -2.62
CA GLU A 43 1.73 6.97 -3.99
C GLU A 43 2.95 7.00 -4.92
N ARG A 44 3.79 8.04 -4.86
CA ARG A 44 5.04 8.10 -5.64
C ARG A 44 6.00 6.97 -5.27
N SER A 45 6.11 6.68 -3.97
CA SER A 45 6.95 5.58 -3.49
C SER A 45 6.41 4.22 -3.91
N ALA A 46 5.10 3.99 -3.73
CA ALA A 46 4.44 2.79 -4.21
C ALA A 46 4.59 2.63 -5.72
N SER A 47 4.46 3.71 -6.50
CA SER A 47 4.69 3.76 -7.95
C SER A 47 6.14 3.43 -8.34
N LYS A 48 7.14 3.86 -7.54
CA LYS A 48 8.53 3.42 -7.74
C LYS A 48 8.73 1.93 -7.46
N ILE A 49 8.03 1.38 -6.47
CA ILE A 49 8.05 -0.06 -6.15
C ILE A 49 7.27 -0.87 -7.20
N LEU A 50 6.34 -0.22 -7.92
CA LEU A 50 5.40 -0.77 -8.92
C LEU A 50 6.06 -1.37 -10.17
N LYS A 51 7.38 -1.20 -10.40
CA LYS A 51 8.08 -1.81 -11.55
C LYS A 51 7.90 -3.35 -11.53
N GLY A 52 6.88 -3.83 -12.23
CA GLY A 52 6.46 -5.24 -12.29
C GLY A 52 5.60 -5.74 -11.12
N ARG A 53 4.89 -4.85 -10.39
CA ARG A 53 4.11 -5.21 -9.18
C ARG A 53 2.75 -4.52 -9.10
N ASP A 54 1.75 -5.20 -8.53
CA ASP A 54 0.44 -4.60 -8.27
C ASP A 54 0.49 -3.59 -7.12
N VAL A 55 -0.22 -2.47 -7.25
CA VAL A 55 -0.38 -1.47 -6.18
C VAL A 55 -1.84 -1.28 -5.86
N VAL A 56 -2.17 -1.50 -4.60
CA VAL A 56 -3.50 -1.30 -4.01
C VAL A 56 -3.43 -0.06 -3.12
N ILE A 57 -4.12 0.99 -3.55
CA ILE A 57 -4.24 2.24 -2.79
C ILE A 57 -5.55 2.18 -2.03
N HIS A 58 -5.49 2.26 -0.70
CA HIS A 58 -6.67 2.35 0.15
C HIS A 58 -7.08 3.82 0.34
N LYS A 59 -8.33 4.05 0.69
CA LYS A 59 -8.88 5.33 1.13
C LYS A 59 -8.70 5.49 2.65
N ARG A 60 -9.11 6.64 3.19
CA ARG A 60 -9.04 6.94 4.64
C ARG A 60 -9.99 6.10 5.49
N ASP A 61 -11.06 5.61 4.88
CA ASP A 61 -12.04 4.67 5.45
C ASP A 61 -11.55 3.20 5.41
N GLY A 62 -10.43 2.91 4.75
CA GLY A 62 -9.87 1.57 4.57
C GLY A 62 -10.35 0.85 3.30
N SER A 63 -11.30 1.42 2.56
CA SER A 63 -11.79 0.87 1.29
C SER A 63 -10.73 0.97 0.19
N ILE A 64 -10.77 0.11 -0.82
CA ILE A 64 -9.83 0.21 -1.95
C ILE A 64 -10.22 1.43 -2.81
N GLN A 65 -9.31 2.39 -2.94
CA GLN A 65 -9.47 3.53 -3.84
C GLN A 65 -9.11 3.17 -5.28
N LYS A 66 -7.95 2.52 -5.45
CA LYS A 66 -7.37 2.26 -6.76
C LYS A 66 -6.53 1.01 -6.71
N TRP A 67 -6.69 0.16 -7.71
CA TRP A 67 -5.82 -0.99 -7.92
C TRP A 67 -5.12 -0.83 -9.27
N ASN A 68 -3.84 -0.48 -9.20
CA ASN A 68 -2.96 -0.52 -10.36
C ASN A 68 -2.40 -1.94 -10.48
N ARG A 69 -2.70 -2.63 -11.57
CA ARG A 69 -2.05 -3.91 -11.86
C ARG A 69 -0.85 -3.66 -12.74
N ALA A 70 0.28 -4.27 -12.43
CA ALA A 70 1.37 -4.33 -13.40
C ALA A 70 0.96 -5.33 -14.47
N LYS A 71 0.99 -4.91 -15.74
CA LYS A 71 0.73 -5.77 -16.88
C LYS A 71 2.02 -6.46 -17.31
#